data_AF-A0AAW7Z913-F1
#
_entry.id   AF-A0AAW7Z913-F1
#
_cell.length_a   1.000
_cell.length_b   1.000
_cell.length_c   1.000
_cell.angle_alpha   90.00
_cell.angle_beta   90.00
_cell.angle_gamma   90.00
#
_symmetry.space_group_name_H-M   'P 1'
#
loop_
_entity.id
_entity.type
_entity.pdbx_description
1 polymer ?
#
loop_
_entity_poly.entity_id
_entity_poly.type
_entity_poly.pdbx_seq_one_letter_code
_entity_poly.pdbx_strand_id
1 'polypeptide(L)'
;MQEKFIPVRIGDVIKLDIHSMGHSGEGIGRLHDMVVFVPGALVGEKVRATIKEIKKTFARAQLIDIIEKSNNRIEPACQTALERSG
;
A
#
# COMPACT_ATOMS: atom_id res chain seq x y z
N MET A 1 -1.52 -8.64 -23.28
CA MET A 1 -2.49 -7.97 -22.37
C MET A 1 -1.73 -6.79 -21.78
N GLN A 2 -2.22 -5.55 -21.93
CA GLN A 2 -1.42 -4.32 -21.76
C GLN A 2 -1.15 -4.03 -20.27
N GLU A 3 0.04 -4.38 -19.80
CA GLU A 3 0.57 -3.87 -18.53
C GLU A 3 1.01 -2.41 -18.75
N LYS A 4 0.04 -1.52 -18.50
CA LYS A 4 0.15 -0.08 -18.67
C LYS A 4 1.33 0.46 -17.86
N PHE A 5 2.37 0.86 -18.58
CA PHE A 5 3.37 1.81 -18.11
C PHE A 5 2.62 3.13 -17.81
N ILE A 6 2.25 3.36 -16.54
CA ILE A 6 1.61 4.62 -16.12
C ILE A 6 2.73 5.61 -15.79
N PRO A 7 2.99 6.63 -16.62
CA PRO A 7 3.80 7.78 -16.21
C PRO A 7 3.02 8.53 -15.15
N VAL A 8 3.20 8.14 -13.88
CA VAL A 8 2.52 8.76 -12.74
C VAL A 8 2.90 10.23 -12.65
N ARG A 9 1.89 11.10 -12.64
CA ARG A 9 2.02 12.54 -12.47
C ARG A 9 1.33 12.97 -11.19
N ILE A 10 1.70 14.14 -10.68
CA ILE A 10 0.97 14.76 -9.57
C ILE A 10 -0.45 15.07 -10.06
N GLY A 11 -1.46 14.60 -9.32
CA GLY A 11 -2.86 14.68 -9.67
C GLY A 11 -3.44 13.41 -10.32
N ASP A 12 -2.60 12.49 -10.80
CA ASP A 12 -3.08 11.23 -11.38
C ASP A 12 -3.63 10.31 -10.28
N VAL A 13 -4.71 9.61 -10.62
CA VAL A 13 -5.34 8.61 -9.76
C VAL A 13 -4.76 7.25 -10.10
N ILE A 14 -4.05 6.66 -9.15
CA ILE A 14 -3.49 5.31 -9.28
C ILE A 14 -4.23 4.32 -8.40
N LYS A 15 -4.17 3.05 -8.81
CA LYS A 15 -4.64 1.92 -8.02
C LYS A 15 -3.41 1.29 -7.39
N LEU A 16 -3.43 1.17 -6.07
CA LEU A 16 -2.32 0.62 -5.30
C LEU A 16 -2.86 -0.43 -4.33
N ASP A 17 -2.16 -1.55 -4.26
CA ASP A 17 -2.35 -2.59 -3.25
C ASP A 17 -1.49 -2.28 -2.02
N ILE A 18 -2.13 -2.28 -0.86
CA ILE A 18 -1.44 -2.05 0.41
C ILE A 18 -0.88 -3.38 0.90
N HIS A 19 0.44 -3.48 0.96
CA HIS A 19 1.12 -4.72 1.36
C HIS A 19 1.62 -4.67 2.80
N SER A 20 1.72 -3.49 3.39
CA SER A 20 2.16 -3.31 4.77
C SER A 20 1.56 -2.05 5.39
N MET A 21 1.61 -1.93 6.72
CA MET A 21 1.29 -0.69 7.42
C MET A 21 2.56 -0.06 7.99
N GLY A 22 2.64 1.27 7.87
CA GLY A 22 3.64 2.07 8.55
C GLY A 22 3.35 2.18 10.05
N HIS A 23 4.37 2.58 10.81
CA HIS A 23 4.29 2.69 12.27
C HIS A 23 3.20 3.68 12.73
N SER A 24 2.88 4.68 11.90
CA SER A 24 1.84 5.68 12.17
C SER A 24 0.43 5.24 11.75
N GLY A 25 0.23 4.01 11.27
CA GLY A 25 -1.05 3.54 10.72
C GLY A 25 -1.31 3.99 9.28
N GLU A 26 -0.25 4.31 8.54
CA GLU A 26 -0.32 4.65 7.12
C GLU A 26 -0.26 3.38 6.27
N GLY A 27 -1.11 3.26 5.25
CA GLY A 27 -1.03 2.17 4.29
C GLY A 27 0.20 2.34 3.40
N ILE A 28 1.07 1.34 3.37
CA ILE A 28 2.25 1.30 2.51
C ILE A 28 1.97 0.32 1.38
N GLY A 29 1.90 0.85 0.16
CA GLY A 29 1.92 0.04 -1.05
C GLY A 29 3.20 0.25 -1.85
N ARG A 30 3.51 -0.71 -2.72
CA ARG A 30 4.72 -0.68 -3.55
C ARG A 30 4.31 -0.67 -5.01
N LEU A 31 4.80 0.32 -5.76
CA LEU A 31 4.51 0.49 -7.19
C LEU A 31 5.82 0.52 -7.96
N HIS A 32 6.10 -0.51 -8.78
CA HIS A 32 7.29 -0.56 -9.66
C HIS A 32 8.58 -0.09 -8.97
N ASP A 33 8.88 -0.67 -7.79
CA ASP A 33 10.05 -0.36 -6.94
C ASP A 33 9.99 0.94 -6.11
N MET A 34 8.95 1.76 -6.27
CA MET A 34 8.73 2.94 -5.41
C MET A 34 7.73 2.64 -4.29
N VAL A 35 8.04 3.17 -3.11
CA VAL A 35 7.13 3.10 -1.94
C VAL A 35 6.11 4.22 -2.05
N VAL A 36 4.82 3.90 -2.00
CA VAL A 36 3.75 4.89 -2.01
C VAL A 36 3.03 4.86 -0.67
N PHE A 37 3.01 6.01 -0.01
CA PHE A 37 2.35 6.19 1.27
C PHE A 37 0.92 6.69 1.06
N VAL A 38 -0.04 5.95 1.61
CA VAL A 38 -1.48 6.24 1.55
C VAL A 38 -2.07 6.17 2.96
N PRO A 39 -2.20 7.32 3.66
CA PRO A 39 -2.83 7.33 4.98
C PRO A 39 -4.31 6.91 4.87
N GLY A 40 -4.76 6.04 5.79
CA GLY A 40 -6.13 5.55 5.84
C GLY A 40 -6.43 4.30 5.01
N ALA A 41 -5.42 3.68 4.40
CA ALA A 41 -5.56 2.39 3.71
C ALA A 41 -5.05 1.24 4.59
N LEU A 42 -5.79 0.12 4.66
CA LEU A 42 -5.38 -1.04 5.46
C LEU A 42 -4.63 -2.07 4.63
N VAL A 43 -3.81 -2.89 5.31
CA VAL A 43 -3.07 -3.98 4.68
C VAL A 43 -4.01 -4.99 4.03
N GLY A 44 -3.67 -5.42 2.82
CA GLY A 44 -4.46 -6.33 1.99
C GLY A 44 -5.59 -5.66 1.22
N GLU A 45 -5.82 -4.36 1.39
CA GLU A 45 -6.85 -3.63 0.62
C GLU A 45 -6.29 -3.07 -0.69
N LYS A 46 -7.17 -2.95 -1.69
CA LYS A 46 -6.88 -2.26 -2.95
C LYS A 46 -7.56 -0.91 -2.97
N VAL A 47 -6.75 0.14 -3.01
CA VAL A 47 -7.23 1.52 -2.89
C VAL A 47 -6.90 2.35 -4.12
N ARG A 48 -7.76 3.33 -4.41
CA ARG A 48 -7.49 4.44 -5.31
C ARG A 48 -6.88 5.56 -4.51
N ALA A 49 -5.68 5.97 -4.90
CA ALA A 49 -5.01 7.11 -4.32
C ALA A 49 -4.57 8.08 -5.41
N THR A 50 -4.71 9.38 -5.16
CA THR A 50 -4.18 10.43 -6.05
C THR A 50 -2.78 10.79 -5.63
N ILE A 51 -1.84 10.79 -6.57
CA ILE A 51 -0.48 11.26 -6.31
C ILE A 51 -0.51 12.75 -5.97
N LYS A 52 -0.02 13.10 -4.77
CA LYS A 52 0.15 14.50 -4.36
C LYS A 52 1.60 14.93 -4.47
N GLU A 53 2.54 14.03 -4.23
CA GLU A 53 3.96 14.33 -4.27
C GLU A 53 4.74 13.08 -4.76
N ILE A 54 5.72 13.28 -5.64
CA ILE A 54 6.63 12.22 -6.08
C ILE A 54 8.05 12.65 -5.67
N LYS A 55 8.77 11.77 -4.96
CA LYS A 55 10.20 11.90 -4.66
C LYS A 55 10.97 10.81 -5.41
N LYS A 56 12.31 10.84 -5.30
CA LYS A 56 13.19 9.85 -5.94
C LYS A 56 13.03 8.42 -5.40
N THR A 57 12.61 8.25 -4.15
CA THR A 57 12.59 6.94 -3.46
C THR A 57 11.19 6.56 -2.98
N PHE A 58 10.26 7.51 -2.94
CA PHE A 58 8.89 7.31 -2.48
C PHE A 58 7.95 8.33 -3.10
N ALA A 59 6.65 8.03 -3.08
CA ALA A 59 5.60 8.98 -3.43
C ALA A 59 4.58 9.08 -2.29
N ARG A 60 3.96 10.24 -2.16
CA ARG A 60 2.80 10.44 -1.29
C ARG A 60 1.55 10.53 -2.14
N ALA A 61 0.58 9.71 -1.79
CA ALA A 61 -0.71 9.71 -2.43
C ALA A 61 -1.82 9.85 -1.39
N GLN A 62 -2.88 10.55 -1.75
CA GLN A 62 -4.04 10.75 -0.91
C GLN A 62 -5.09 9.70 -1.25
N LEU A 63 -5.55 8.94 -0.25
CA LEU A 63 -6.68 8.02 -0.39
C LEU A 63 -7.89 8.77 -0.95
N ILE A 64 -8.42 8.30 -2.07
CA ILE A 64 -9.68 8.78 -2.64
C ILE A 64 -10.79 7.78 -2.31
N ASP A 65 -10.57 6.50 -2.60
CA ASP A 65 -11.63 5.50 -2.54
C ASP A 65 -11.06 4.10 -2.39
N ILE A 66 -11.74 3.21 -1.67
CA ILE A 66 -11.31 1.82 -1.47
C ILE A 66 -12.04 0.95 -2.50
N ILE A 67 -11.30 0.43 -3.48
CA ILE A 67 -11.85 -0.39 -4.56
C ILE A 67 -12.25 -1.77 -4.03
N GLU A 68 -11.33 -2.36 -3.27
CA GLU A 68 -11.46 -3.71 -2.78
C GLU A 68 -11.08 -3.69 -1.30
N LYS A 69 -12.12 -3.74 -0.47
CA LYS A 69 -11.93 -3.94 0.96
C LYS A 69 -11.49 -5.36 1.16
N SER A 70 -10.37 -5.54 1.83
CA SER A 70 -9.90 -6.87 2.14
C SER A 70 -10.84 -7.46 3.17
N ASN A 71 -11.46 -8.60 2.86
CA ASN A 71 -12.07 -9.45 3.88
C ASN A 71 -11.00 -10.03 4.84
N ASN A 72 -9.73 -9.73 4.55
CA ASN A 72 -8.52 -10.30 5.10
C ASN A 72 -8.05 -9.56 6.36
N ARG A 73 -8.93 -9.35 7.35
CA ARG A 73 -8.53 -9.25 8.76
C ARG A 73 -7.92 -10.59 9.21
N ILE A 74 -7.02 -11.17 8.42
CA ILE A 74 -6.27 -12.36 8.75
C ILE A 74 -5.04 -11.82 9.43
N GLU A 75 -5.20 -11.76 10.74
CA GLU A 75 -4.21 -12.06 11.76
C GLU A 75 -2.78 -12.13 11.20
N PRO A 76 -1.88 -11.21 11.60
CA PRO A 76 -0.48 -11.35 11.24
C PRO A 76 -0.08 -12.77 11.61
N ALA A 77 0.37 -13.55 10.63
CA ALA A 77 0.98 -14.84 10.87
C ALA A 77 2.17 -14.57 11.80
N CYS A 78 1.93 -14.75 13.10
CA CYS A 78 2.90 -14.61 14.15
C CYS A 78 3.87 -15.77 13.96
N GLN A 79 4.84 -15.58 13.07
CA GLN A 79 6.07 -16.37 13.03
C GLN A 79 6.93 -15.93 14.21
N THR A 80 6.44 -16.13 15.43
CA THR A 80 7.26 -16.05 16.64
C THR A 80 6.65 -16.93 17.72
N ALA A 81 6.50 -18.22 17.42
CA ALA A 81 6.52 -19.23 18.47
C ALA A 81 7.98 -19.60 18.70
N LEU A 82 8.58 -18.90 19.66
CA LEU A 82 9.81 -19.20 20.37
C LEU A 82 9.98 -20.73 20.58
N GLU A 83 10.79 -21.37 19.74
CA GLU A 83 11.20 -22.76 19.97
C GLU A 83 12.32 -22.76 21.02
N ARG A 84 11.92 -22.69 22.29
CA ARG A 84 12.72 -23.15 23.43
C ARG A 84 11.81 -23.77 24.46
N SER A 85 11.73 -25.11 24.43
CA SER A 85 11.54 -25.96 25.61
C SER A 85 11.71 -27.42 25.21
N GLY A 86 12.74 -28.04 25.76
CA GLY A 86 13.07 -29.46 25.66
C GLY A 86 14.39 -29.71 26.34
#